data_AF-A0AAN6JZM9-F1
#
_entry.id   AF-A0AAN6JZM9-F1
#
_cell.length_a   1.000
_cell.length_b   1.000
_cell.length_c   1.000
_cell.angle_alpha   90.00
_cell.angle_beta   90.00
_cell.angle_gamma   90.00
#
_symmetry.space_group_name_H-M   'P 1'
#
loop_
_entity.id
_entity.type
_entity.pdbx_description
1 polymer ?
#
loop_
_entity_poly.entity_id
_entity_poly.type
_entity_poly.pdbx_seq_one_letter_code
_entity_poly.pdbx_strand_id
1 'polypeptide(L)'
;MSPPASDLLSVKTIPGAGRGIIANCEISKDTTVLNSEPPVAHVLFREYRKEVCAHCFLYDRGRTLRVKDHDTGKVFCSASCRQGWVDYTGEQGRSAWRDLYHLIHMKNKGGKGSSGISLTDHRPGIEEIDRRWEKAQRGADEYVRTRSDTSNALGDTGRKQAKGALASSIDPDILGYLLSGILHHDQQPDRWREAVMTLAMHDEPYSTTHDLEAHCNSFVQLCSIMPVSLLRSCTIEVCRALAAASSHNAFGIRSGGEDGEEYMGYGVYPSASYFNHSCHPNVAKQRVGNVWRFWVTEDVRQGDELCISYLGGDEKDLNVRQRRGHLQEVWGFVLHHPVFDLDASKAIADWQWSGPPVREAAMST
;
A
#
# COMPACT_ATOMS: atom_id res chain seq x y z
N MET A 1 15.69 5.13 -6.39
CA MET A 1 16.36 5.36 -5.10
C MET A 1 17.03 4.08 -4.68
N SER A 2 18.29 4.17 -4.27
CA SER A 2 18.96 3.07 -3.57
C SER A 2 18.31 2.83 -2.19
N PRO A 3 18.49 1.64 -1.60
CA PRO A 3 18.09 1.40 -0.21
C PRO A 3 18.62 2.51 0.71
N PRO A 4 17.91 2.88 1.80
CA PRO A 4 18.35 3.94 2.70
C PRO A 4 19.76 3.65 3.24
N ALA A 5 20.63 4.65 3.14
CA ALA A 5 22.01 4.56 3.60
C ALA A 5 22.46 5.92 4.14
N SER A 6 23.22 5.91 5.22
CA SER A 6 23.87 7.06 5.84
C SER A 6 25.09 6.60 6.65
N ASP A 7 25.78 7.55 7.29
CA ASP A 7 26.84 7.21 8.25
C ASP A 7 26.32 6.38 9.42
N LEU A 8 25.03 6.51 9.78
CA LEU A 8 24.41 5.80 10.89
C LEU A 8 23.90 4.41 10.50
N LEU A 9 23.44 4.20 9.26
CA LEU A 9 22.77 2.96 8.87
C LEU A 9 23.00 2.53 7.43
N SER A 10 22.83 1.25 7.17
CA SER A 10 22.77 0.68 5.81
C SER A 10 21.83 -0.50 5.75
N VAL A 11 21.22 -0.72 4.58
CA VAL A 11 20.44 -1.94 4.33
C VAL A 11 21.37 -3.10 4.03
N LYS A 12 21.18 -4.23 4.72
CA LYS A 12 21.92 -5.48 4.51
C LYS A 12 20.97 -6.66 4.40
N THR A 13 21.44 -7.74 3.77
CA THR A 13 20.75 -9.04 3.82
C THR A 13 20.98 -9.69 5.18
N ILE A 14 19.90 -10.15 5.81
CA ILE A 14 19.88 -10.78 7.12
C ILE A 14 19.41 -12.22 6.95
N PRO A 15 20.21 -13.23 7.37
CA PRO A 15 19.83 -14.63 7.26
C PRO A 15 18.46 -14.90 7.90
N GLY A 16 17.52 -15.46 7.13
CA GLY A 16 16.17 -15.79 7.59
C GLY A 16 15.18 -14.61 7.69
N ALA A 17 15.63 -13.36 7.54
CA ALA A 17 14.79 -12.16 7.66
C ALA A 17 14.82 -11.26 6.41
N GLY A 18 15.40 -11.72 5.31
CA GLY A 18 15.44 -10.98 4.05
C GLY A 18 16.41 -9.80 4.12
N ARG A 19 15.93 -8.57 3.96
CA ARG A 19 16.76 -7.35 4.09
C ARG A 19 16.28 -6.56 5.29
N GLY A 20 17.22 -6.01 6.04
CA GLY A 20 16.94 -5.16 7.19
C GLY A 20 17.93 -4.00 7.27
N ILE A 21 17.67 -3.07 8.19
CA ILE A 21 18.52 -1.91 8.44
C ILE A 21 19.50 -2.26 9.57
N ILE A 22 20.80 -2.10 9.32
CA ILE A 22 21.87 -2.36 10.28
C ILE A 22 22.56 -1.04 10.66
N ALA A 23 22.86 -0.86 11.95
CA ALA A 23 23.64 0.26 12.44
C ALA A 23 25.10 0.17 11.98
N ASN A 24 25.61 1.25 11.38
CA ASN A 24 26.99 1.33 10.88
C ASN A 24 27.99 1.79 11.95
N CYS A 25 27.51 2.39 13.03
CA CYS A 25 28.29 2.86 14.18
C CYS A 25 27.45 2.73 15.46
N GLU A 26 28.04 3.09 16.61
CA GLU A 26 27.25 3.33 17.82
C GLU A 26 26.30 4.51 17.61
N ILE A 27 25.07 4.39 18.10
CA ILE A 27 24.02 5.41 17.97
C ILE A 27 23.45 5.66 19.35
N SER A 28 23.57 6.89 19.85
CA SER A 28 22.99 7.26 21.14
C SER A 28 21.47 7.30 21.09
N LYS A 29 20.83 6.95 22.20
CA LYS A 29 19.39 7.09 22.42
C LYS A 29 18.85 8.44 21.93
N ASP A 30 17.63 8.42 21.40
CA ASP A 30 16.87 9.56 20.86
C ASP A 30 17.44 10.17 19.57
N THR A 31 18.49 9.57 18.98
CA THR A 31 19.00 9.98 17.67
C THR A 31 18.02 9.59 16.56
N THR A 32 17.64 10.56 15.73
CA THR A 32 16.87 10.30 14.50
C THR A 32 17.75 9.63 13.46
N VAL A 33 17.37 8.42 13.05
CA VAL A 33 18.14 7.59 12.10
C VAL A 33 17.60 7.66 10.68
N LEU A 34 16.30 7.94 10.51
CA LEU A 34 15.69 8.09 9.19
C LEU A 34 14.51 9.06 9.24
N ASN A 35 14.43 9.94 8.23
CA ASN A 35 13.18 10.59 7.84
C ASN A 35 12.80 10.03 6.47
N SER A 36 11.58 9.52 6.32
CA SER A 36 11.12 9.00 5.04
C SER A 36 10.84 10.12 4.05
N GLU A 37 10.85 9.78 2.76
CA GLU A 37 10.15 10.58 1.77
C GLU A 37 8.62 10.42 1.92
N PRO A 38 7.80 11.27 1.28
CA PRO A 38 6.36 11.06 1.16
C PRO A 38 6.03 9.71 0.49
N PRO A 39 4.80 9.19 0.68
CA PRO A 39 4.45 7.89 0.14
C PRO A 39 4.37 7.92 -1.38
N VAL A 40 4.87 6.86 -2.03
CA VAL A 40 4.77 6.69 -3.49
C VAL A 40 3.34 6.39 -3.95
N ALA A 41 2.52 5.85 -3.05
CA ALA A 41 1.09 5.63 -3.23
C ALA A 41 0.41 5.66 -1.85
N HIS A 42 -0.79 6.22 -1.78
CA HIS A 42 -1.57 6.29 -0.56
C HIS A 42 -3.07 6.39 -0.83
N VAL A 43 -3.85 6.06 0.17
CA VAL A 43 -5.30 6.26 0.16
C VAL A 43 -5.76 6.79 1.51
N LEU A 44 -6.75 7.68 1.47
CA LEU A 44 -7.57 8.06 2.61
C LEU A 44 -8.94 7.42 2.40
N PHE A 45 -9.39 6.61 3.35
CA PHE A 45 -10.65 5.91 3.24
C PHE A 45 -11.82 6.87 3.12
N ARG A 46 -12.84 6.42 2.39
CA ARG A 46 -13.98 7.24 1.98
C ARG A 46 -14.61 8.01 3.15
N GLU A 47 -14.80 7.39 4.31
CA GLU A 47 -15.37 8.05 5.48
C GLU A 47 -14.54 9.24 5.99
N TYR A 48 -13.21 9.19 5.89
CA TYR A 48 -12.32 10.20 6.46
C TYR A 48 -11.92 11.33 5.50
N ARG A 49 -12.29 11.26 4.22
CA ARG A 49 -11.86 12.23 3.18
C ARG A 49 -12.26 13.67 3.43
N LYS A 50 -13.22 13.92 4.32
CA LYS A 50 -13.65 15.27 4.72
C LYS A 50 -12.96 15.78 5.98
N GLU A 51 -12.25 14.90 6.68
CA GLU A 51 -11.72 15.11 8.03
C GLU A 51 -10.19 15.04 8.07
N VAL A 52 -9.59 14.42 7.06
CA VAL A 52 -8.14 14.25 6.94
C VAL A 52 -7.59 15.15 5.84
N CYS A 53 -6.54 15.91 6.17
CA CYS A 53 -5.87 16.79 5.23
C CYS A 53 -5.23 15.97 4.10
N ALA A 54 -5.60 16.26 2.85
CA ALA A 54 -5.11 15.53 1.68
C ALA A 54 -3.61 15.73 1.41
N HIS A 55 -2.97 16.72 2.04
CA HIS A 55 -1.54 16.98 1.89
C HIS A 55 -0.70 16.37 3.01
N CYS A 56 -1.00 16.71 4.26
CA CYS A 56 -0.19 16.35 5.42
C CYS A 56 -0.82 15.29 6.32
N PHE A 57 -1.97 14.74 5.95
CA PHE A 57 -2.71 13.74 6.73
C PHE A 57 -3.02 14.16 8.18
N LEU A 58 -3.11 15.47 8.46
CA LEU A 58 -3.64 15.96 9.72
C LEU A 58 -5.09 15.50 9.86
N TYR A 59 -5.41 14.92 11.01
CA TYR A 59 -6.75 14.58 11.44
C TYR A 59 -7.07 15.33 12.73
N ASP A 60 -8.31 15.76 12.87
CA ASP A 60 -8.73 16.58 14.00
C ASP A 60 -10.04 16.04 14.60
N ARG A 61 -9.98 14.81 15.12
CA ARG A 61 -11.05 14.17 15.90
C ARG A 61 -12.43 14.26 15.23
N GLY A 62 -12.51 13.85 13.97
CA GLY A 62 -13.75 13.81 13.19
C GLY A 62 -14.21 15.16 12.65
N ARG A 63 -13.49 16.25 12.92
CA ARG A 63 -13.90 17.58 12.46
C ARG A 63 -13.65 17.71 10.96
N THR A 64 -14.70 18.06 10.22
CA THR A 64 -14.57 18.41 8.81
C THR A 64 -13.63 19.60 8.64
N LEU A 65 -12.59 19.44 7.82
CA LEU A 65 -11.60 20.48 7.59
C LEU A 65 -12.19 21.64 6.75
N ARG A 66 -11.73 22.85 7.04
CA ARG A 66 -12.34 24.09 6.54
C ARG A 66 -11.92 24.46 5.13
N VAL A 67 -10.67 24.21 4.76
CA VAL A 67 -10.14 24.55 3.43
C VAL A 67 -10.50 23.41 2.48
N LYS A 68 -11.27 23.71 1.43
CA LYS A 68 -11.81 22.70 0.51
C LYS A 68 -11.40 23.03 -0.93
N ASP A 69 -11.17 21.99 -1.71
CA ASP A 69 -11.08 22.05 -3.16
C ASP A 69 -12.31 21.33 -3.73
N HIS A 70 -13.25 22.12 -4.25
CA HIS A 70 -14.54 21.61 -4.73
C HIS A 70 -14.43 20.81 -6.03
N ASP A 71 -13.37 21.02 -6.82
CA ASP A 71 -13.17 20.33 -8.10
C ASP A 71 -12.69 18.90 -7.89
N THR A 72 -11.97 18.66 -6.79
CA THR A 72 -11.34 17.36 -6.50
C THR A 72 -11.92 16.68 -5.26
N GLY A 73 -12.80 17.36 -4.52
CA GLY A 73 -13.38 16.89 -3.27
C GLY A 73 -12.39 16.78 -2.11
N LYS A 74 -11.16 17.28 -2.27
CA LYS A 74 -10.10 17.23 -1.25
C LYS A 74 -10.28 18.32 -0.21
N VAL A 75 -9.84 18.05 1.01
CA VAL A 75 -9.85 19.00 2.13
C VAL A 75 -8.46 19.17 2.70
N PHE A 76 -8.22 20.32 3.32
CA PHE A 76 -6.92 20.72 3.84
C PHE A 76 -7.06 21.42 5.20
N CYS A 77 -6.04 21.26 6.05
CA CYS A 77 -6.00 21.95 7.35
C CYS A 77 -5.67 23.44 7.21
N SER A 78 -5.03 23.85 6.11
CA SER A 78 -4.63 25.23 5.86
C SER A 78 -4.53 25.55 4.37
N ALA A 79 -4.51 26.83 4.01
CA ALA A 79 -4.26 27.29 2.65
C ALA A 79 -2.86 26.87 2.16
N SER A 80 -1.87 26.85 3.05
CA SER A 80 -0.53 26.37 2.75
C SER A 80 -0.51 24.89 2.37
N CYS A 81 -1.24 24.03 3.09
CA CYS A 81 -1.37 22.62 2.72
C CYS A 81 -2.11 22.42 1.40
N ARG A 82 -3.13 23.24 1.10
CA ARG A 82 -3.78 23.23 -0.21
C ARG A 82 -2.78 23.55 -1.32
N GLN A 83 -2.00 24.62 -1.14
CA GLN A 83 -1.01 25.02 -2.13
C GLN A 83 0.08 23.96 -2.29
N GLY A 84 0.62 23.43 -1.20
CA GLY A 84 1.62 22.35 -1.25
C GLY A 84 1.11 21.09 -1.96
N TRP A 85 -0.18 20.76 -1.83
CA TRP A 85 -0.79 19.67 -2.59
C TRP A 85 -0.93 19.99 -4.08
N VAL A 86 -1.32 21.23 -4.42
CA VAL A 86 -1.39 21.70 -5.81
C VAL A 86 0.00 21.63 -6.47
N ASP A 87 1.02 22.11 -5.78
CA ASP A 87 2.41 22.13 -6.26
C ASP A 87 2.95 20.71 -6.45
N TYR A 88 2.71 19.83 -5.47
CA TYR A 88 3.12 18.43 -5.53
C TYR A 88 2.40 17.65 -6.65
N THR A 89 1.08 17.84 -6.79
CA THR A 89 0.26 17.06 -7.73
C THR A 89 0.42 17.55 -9.18
N GLY A 90 0.66 18.86 -9.35
CA GLY A 90 0.72 19.51 -10.65
C GLY A 90 -0.63 19.54 -11.39
N GLU A 91 -0.70 20.28 -12.49
CA GLU A 91 -1.96 20.51 -13.21
C GLU A 91 -2.54 19.22 -13.81
N GLN A 92 -1.69 18.36 -14.38
CA GLN A 92 -2.15 17.08 -14.97
C GLN A 92 -2.75 16.16 -13.90
N GLY A 93 -2.09 16.03 -12.74
CA GLY A 93 -2.61 15.21 -11.65
C GLY A 93 -3.89 15.79 -11.06
N ARG A 94 -4.01 17.12 -10.96
CA ARG A 94 -5.25 17.78 -10.52
C ARG A 94 -6.40 17.51 -11.47
N SER A 95 -6.16 17.55 -12.79
CA SER A 95 -7.19 17.18 -13.76
C SER A 95 -7.63 15.72 -13.57
N ALA A 96 -6.70 14.79 -13.39
CA ALA A 96 -7.02 13.39 -13.16
C ALA A 96 -7.83 13.17 -11.87
N TRP A 97 -7.49 13.87 -10.77
CA TRP A 97 -8.26 13.83 -9.53
C TRP A 97 -9.67 14.40 -9.69
N ARG A 98 -9.84 15.47 -10.48
CA ARG A 98 -11.15 16.04 -10.81
C ARG A 98 -12.00 15.06 -11.63
N ASP A 99 -11.41 14.42 -12.63
CA ASP A 99 -12.11 13.42 -13.45
C ASP A 99 -12.56 12.22 -12.61
N LEU A 100 -11.70 11.76 -11.69
CA LEU A 100 -12.04 10.71 -10.72
C LEU A 100 -13.15 11.16 -9.76
N TYR A 101 -13.08 12.39 -9.25
CA TYR A 101 -14.11 12.96 -8.39
C TYR A 101 -15.48 12.99 -9.09
N HIS A 102 -15.52 13.42 -10.35
CA HIS A 102 -16.74 13.41 -11.16
C HIS A 102 -17.28 11.99 -11.38
N LEU A 103 -16.43 11.01 -11.73
CA LEU A 103 -16.84 9.61 -11.88
C LEU A 103 -17.50 9.08 -10.60
N ILE A 104 -16.87 9.32 -9.45
CA ILE A 104 -17.38 8.87 -8.14
C ILE A 104 -18.74 9.52 -7.85
N HIS A 105 -18.88 10.82 -8.11
CA HIS A 105 -20.12 11.54 -7.89
C HIS A 105 -21.26 11.10 -8.82
N MET A 106 -20.97 10.82 -10.09
CA MET A 106 -21.96 10.32 -11.06
C MET A 106 -22.50 8.94 -10.65
N LYS A 107 -21.61 8.04 -10.25
CA LYS A 107 -21.97 6.68 -9.82
C LYS A 107 -22.78 6.64 -8.52
N ASN A 108 -22.41 7.47 -7.54
CA ASN A 108 -23.16 7.56 -6.28
C ASN A 108 -24.59 8.11 -6.46
N LYS A 109 -24.85 8.91 -7.50
CA LYS A 109 -26.22 9.39 -7.82
C LYS A 109 -27.06 8.35 -8.57
N GLY A 110 -26.43 7.37 -9.22
CA GLY A 110 -27.06 6.49 -10.20
C GLY A 110 -27.39 5.07 -9.73
N GLY A 111 -27.03 4.63 -8.51
CA GLY A 111 -27.27 3.24 -8.11
C GLY A 111 -27.35 2.99 -6.61
N LYS A 112 -28.37 2.23 -6.19
CA LYS A 112 -28.32 1.40 -4.98
C LYS A 112 -27.51 0.16 -5.33
N GLY A 113 -26.30 0.04 -4.78
CA GLY A 113 -25.46 -1.14 -4.98
C GLY A 113 -26.12 -2.38 -4.39
N SER A 114 -26.21 -3.46 -5.17
CA SER A 114 -26.51 -4.79 -4.65
C SER A 114 -25.23 -5.35 -4.02
N SER A 115 -25.10 -5.25 -2.70
CA SER A 115 -24.11 -6.00 -1.92
C SER A 115 -24.56 -7.45 -1.83
N GLY A 116 -24.45 -8.19 -2.95
CA GLY A 116 -24.67 -9.63 -2.96
C GLY A 116 -23.41 -10.33 -2.48
N ILE A 117 -23.51 -11.12 -1.40
CA ILE A 117 -22.45 -12.04 -1.00
C ILE A 117 -22.30 -13.07 -2.13
N SER A 118 -21.13 -13.11 -2.76
CA SER A 118 -20.84 -14.08 -3.81
C SER A 118 -20.45 -15.41 -3.16
N LEU A 119 -21.28 -16.45 -3.34
CA LEU A 119 -21.05 -17.81 -2.80
C LEU A 119 -19.81 -18.50 -3.40
N THR A 120 -19.13 -17.87 -4.36
CA THR A 120 -17.94 -18.39 -5.06
C THR A 120 -16.65 -17.64 -4.70
N ASP A 121 -16.67 -16.76 -3.70
CA ASP A 121 -15.51 -15.97 -3.33
C ASP A 121 -14.44 -16.83 -2.63
N HIS A 122 -13.18 -16.71 -3.04
CA HIS A 122 -12.06 -17.48 -2.52
C HIS A 122 -10.74 -16.71 -2.72
N ARG A 123 -9.64 -17.16 -2.11
CA ARG A 123 -8.31 -16.55 -2.35
C ARG A 123 -7.81 -16.95 -3.74
N PRO A 124 -7.59 -16.01 -4.68
CA PRO A 124 -7.17 -16.34 -6.04
C PRO A 124 -5.69 -16.74 -6.09
N GLY A 125 -5.37 -17.75 -6.88
CA GLY A 125 -3.99 -18.14 -7.17
C GLY A 125 -3.36 -17.29 -8.28
N ILE A 126 -2.03 -17.40 -8.45
CA ILE A 126 -1.22 -16.63 -9.41
C ILE A 126 -1.81 -16.67 -10.84
N GLU A 127 -2.11 -17.86 -11.36
CA GLU A 127 -2.64 -18.01 -12.73
C GLU A 127 -3.99 -17.31 -12.92
N GLU A 128 -4.84 -17.30 -11.89
CA GLU A 128 -6.11 -16.59 -11.94
C GLU A 128 -5.90 -15.08 -11.91
N ILE A 129 -5.00 -14.60 -11.05
CA ILE A 129 -4.61 -13.19 -10.97
C ILE A 129 -4.13 -12.70 -12.33
N ASP A 130 -3.21 -13.43 -12.97
CA ASP A 130 -2.70 -13.10 -14.30
C ASP A 130 -3.81 -13.00 -15.33
N ARG A 131 -4.64 -14.05 -15.44
CA ARG A 131 -5.75 -14.12 -16.38
C ARG A 131 -6.75 -12.96 -16.20
N ARG A 132 -7.05 -12.56 -14.97
CA ARG A 132 -7.98 -11.45 -14.70
C ARG A 132 -7.39 -10.09 -15.04
N TRP A 133 -6.11 -9.86 -14.74
CA TRP A 133 -5.41 -8.63 -15.14
C TRP A 133 -5.26 -8.51 -16.66
N GLU A 134 -4.95 -9.59 -17.37
CA GLU A 134 -4.93 -9.58 -18.84
C GLU A 134 -6.29 -9.27 -19.44
N LYS A 135 -7.37 -9.78 -18.84
CA LYS A 135 -8.73 -9.43 -19.23
C LYS A 135 -9.00 -7.94 -19.01
N ALA A 136 -8.55 -7.38 -17.90
CA ALA A 136 -8.66 -5.96 -17.61
C ALA A 136 -7.90 -5.11 -18.64
N GLN A 137 -6.65 -5.49 -18.99
CA GLN A 137 -5.85 -4.82 -20.03
C GLN A 137 -6.59 -4.76 -21.37
N ARG A 138 -7.16 -5.88 -21.84
CA ARG A 138 -7.94 -5.89 -23.10
C ARG A 138 -9.14 -4.95 -23.05
N GLY A 139 -9.80 -4.83 -21.89
CA GLY A 139 -10.89 -3.87 -21.68
C GLY A 139 -10.41 -2.41 -21.70
N ALA A 140 -9.26 -2.13 -21.09
CA ALA A 140 -8.64 -0.80 -21.08
C ALA A 140 -8.17 -0.37 -22.47
N ASP A 141 -7.54 -1.26 -23.24
CA ASP A 141 -7.05 -0.98 -24.60
C ASP A 141 -8.14 -0.46 -25.54
N GLU A 142 -9.38 -0.96 -25.41
CA GLU A 142 -10.51 -0.47 -26.20
C GLU A 142 -10.80 1.02 -25.93
N TYR A 143 -10.68 1.47 -24.68
CA TYR A 143 -10.86 2.87 -24.31
C TYR A 143 -9.71 3.75 -24.80
N VAL A 144 -8.48 3.26 -24.65
CA VAL A 144 -7.30 3.99 -25.13
C VAL A 144 -7.37 4.19 -26.65
N ARG A 145 -7.79 3.16 -27.40
CA ARG A 145 -7.95 3.22 -28.87
C ARG A 145 -9.08 4.14 -29.32
N THR A 146 -10.24 4.08 -28.65
CA THR A 146 -11.37 4.96 -28.99
C THR A 146 -11.09 6.43 -28.69
N ARG A 147 -10.19 6.73 -27.74
CA ARG A 147 -9.75 8.10 -27.41
C ARG A 147 -8.62 8.62 -28.29
N SER A 148 -7.98 7.79 -29.12
CA SER A 148 -6.79 8.14 -29.92
C SER A 148 -7.05 8.28 -31.43
N ASP A 149 -8.30 8.30 -31.90
CA ASP A 149 -8.67 8.55 -33.31
C ASP A 149 -7.91 7.69 -34.35
N THR A 150 -8.04 6.37 -34.27
CA THR A 150 -7.74 5.48 -35.41
C THR A 150 -8.93 4.61 -35.75
N SER A 151 -9.46 4.84 -36.95
CA SER A 151 -10.73 4.36 -37.52
C SER A 151 -10.78 2.85 -37.85
N ASN A 152 -10.19 1.98 -37.04
CA ASN A 152 -10.31 0.53 -37.23
C ASN A 152 -11.34 -0.06 -36.25
N ALA A 153 -12.45 -0.51 -36.81
CA ALA A 153 -13.45 -1.30 -36.08
C ALA A 153 -12.79 -2.55 -35.47
N LEU A 154 -13.04 -2.80 -34.18
CA LEU A 154 -12.49 -3.92 -33.41
C LEU A 154 -13.59 -4.83 -32.84
N GLY A 155 -13.15 -6.03 -32.45
CA GLY A 155 -13.97 -7.20 -32.12
C GLY A 155 -14.89 -7.06 -30.89
N ASP A 156 -16.03 -7.74 -30.97
CA ASP A 156 -17.18 -7.68 -30.05
C ASP A 156 -16.83 -7.94 -28.56
N THR A 157 -15.82 -8.76 -28.29
CA THR A 157 -15.44 -9.20 -26.94
C THR A 157 -14.84 -8.09 -26.06
N GLY A 158 -13.96 -7.25 -26.61
CA GLY A 158 -13.30 -6.17 -25.85
C GLY A 158 -14.31 -5.08 -25.42
N ARG A 159 -15.23 -4.72 -26.33
CA ARG A 159 -16.33 -3.78 -26.05
C ARG A 159 -17.26 -4.24 -24.94
N LYS A 160 -17.60 -5.53 -24.91
CA LYS A 160 -18.42 -6.09 -23.83
C LYS A 160 -17.70 -6.01 -22.48
N GLN A 161 -16.41 -6.31 -22.43
CA GLN A 161 -15.59 -6.24 -21.21
C GLN A 161 -15.46 -4.81 -20.69
N ALA A 162 -15.11 -3.89 -21.58
CA ALA A 162 -15.02 -2.46 -21.32
C ALA A 162 -16.34 -1.91 -20.72
N LYS A 163 -17.48 -2.23 -21.34
CA LYS A 163 -18.81 -1.84 -20.84
C LYS A 163 -19.14 -2.48 -19.49
N GLY A 164 -18.75 -3.74 -19.29
CA GLY A 164 -18.94 -4.46 -18.03
C GLY A 164 -18.25 -3.78 -16.85
N ALA A 165 -16.95 -3.49 -16.99
CA ALA A 165 -16.17 -2.82 -15.93
C ALA A 165 -16.70 -1.42 -15.59
N LEU A 166 -17.19 -0.67 -16.59
CA LEU A 166 -17.85 0.61 -16.36
C LEU A 166 -19.25 0.47 -15.77
N ALA A 167 -19.94 -0.66 -15.94
CA ALA A 167 -21.23 -0.92 -15.32
C ALA A 167 -21.08 -1.36 -13.86
N SER A 168 -19.96 -2.00 -13.50
CA SER A 168 -19.63 -2.42 -12.14
C SER A 168 -19.72 -1.31 -11.10
N SER A 169 -19.84 -1.72 -9.83
CA SER A 169 -19.66 -0.83 -8.68
C SER A 169 -18.26 -0.21 -8.71
N ILE A 170 -18.17 0.98 -8.14
CA ILE A 170 -16.90 1.67 -7.95
C ILE A 170 -16.41 1.45 -6.52
N ASP A 171 -15.11 1.29 -6.36
CA ASP A 171 -14.44 1.38 -5.07
C ASP A 171 -13.60 2.68 -5.05
N PRO A 172 -14.09 3.72 -4.35
CA PRO A 172 -13.38 4.99 -4.32
C PRO A 172 -11.98 4.90 -3.73
N ASP A 173 -11.73 3.95 -2.83
CA ASP A 173 -10.46 3.81 -2.10
C ASP A 173 -9.42 3.13 -2.99
N ILE A 174 -9.78 2.05 -3.68
CA ILE A 174 -8.90 1.42 -4.69
C ILE A 174 -8.58 2.42 -5.81
N LEU A 175 -9.59 3.11 -6.36
CA LEU A 175 -9.39 4.11 -7.42
C LEU A 175 -8.44 5.23 -6.97
N GLY A 176 -8.59 5.70 -5.73
CA GLY A 176 -7.74 6.74 -5.15
C GLY A 176 -6.30 6.26 -4.93
N TYR A 177 -6.14 5.04 -4.41
CA TYR A 177 -4.83 4.42 -4.20
C TYR A 177 -4.07 4.28 -5.52
N LEU A 178 -4.68 3.64 -6.51
CA LEU A 178 -4.08 3.43 -7.83
C LEU A 178 -3.73 4.77 -8.51
N LEU A 179 -4.66 5.74 -8.51
CA LEU A 179 -4.38 7.05 -9.09
C LEU A 179 -3.19 7.74 -8.41
N SER A 180 -3.08 7.69 -7.08
CA SER A 180 -1.95 8.29 -6.37
C SER A 180 -0.60 7.70 -6.81
N GLY A 181 -0.54 6.37 -6.98
CA GLY A 181 0.68 5.68 -7.41
C GLY A 181 1.01 5.90 -8.89
N ILE A 182 -0.01 5.94 -9.76
CA ILE A 182 0.15 6.26 -11.18
C ILE A 182 0.71 7.68 -11.36
N LEU A 183 0.22 8.65 -10.59
CA LEU A 183 0.73 10.02 -10.64
C LEU A 183 2.19 10.10 -10.18
N HIS A 184 2.56 9.38 -9.12
CA HIS A 184 3.96 9.34 -8.67
C HIS A 184 4.87 8.68 -9.72
N HIS A 185 4.44 7.57 -10.32
CA HIS A 185 5.15 6.93 -11.43
C HIS A 185 5.32 7.89 -12.61
N ASP A 186 4.27 8.63 -12.96
CA ASP A 186 4.32 9.56 -14.09
C ASP A 186 5.30 10.71 -13.90
N GLN A 187 5.37 11.24 -12.67
CA GLN A 187 6.27 12.33 -12.33
C GLN A 187 7.73 11.87 -12.26
N GLN A 188 8.01 10.64 -11.81
CA GLN A 188 9.36 10.15 -11.54
C GLN A 188 9.50 8.65 -11.86
N PRO A 189 9.42 8.23 -13.13
CA PRO A 189 9.31 6.80 -13.50
C PRO A 189 10.53 5.97 -13.09
N ASP A 190 11.75 6.50 -13.28
CA ASP A 190 12.98 5.78 -12.92
C ASP A 190 13.13 5.66 -11.39
N ARG A 191 12.87 6.75 -10.65
CA ARG A 191 12.91 6.72 -9.19
C ARG A 191 11.83 5.80 -8.62
N TRP A 192 10.63 5.81 -9.19
CA TRP A 192 9.54 4.90 -8.83
C TRP A 192 9.98 3.45 -9.05
N ARG A 193 10.56 3.12 -10.20
CA ARG A 193 11.01 1.75 -10.52
C ARG A 193 12.04 1.28 -9.51
N GLU A 194 13.06 2.09 -9.27
CA GLU A 194 14.12 1.75 -8.31
C GLU A 194 13.62 1.66 -6.87
N ALA A 195 12.59 2.42 -6.48
CA ALA A 195 12.10 2.43 -5.10
C ALA A 195 11.04 1.35 -4.84
N VAL A 196 10.10 1.17 -5.77
CA VAL A 196 8.95 0.27 -5.61
C VAL A 196 9.31 -1.15 -5.97
N MET A 197 10.01 -1.36 -7.10
CA MET A 197 10.31 -2.72 -7.58
C MET A 197 11.34 -3.44 -6.71
N THR A 198 12.02 -2.72 -5.81
CA THR A 198 12.90 -3.31 -4.82
C THR A 198 12.21 -3.64 -3.52
N LEU A 199 10.91 -3.39 -3.34
CA LEU A 199 10.18 -3.76 -2.12
C LEU A 199 9.86 -5.26 -2.06
N ALA A 200 9.45 -5.73 -0.89
CA ALA A 200 8.97 -7.11 -0.74
C ALA A 200 7.63 -7.27 -1.45
N MET A 201 7.61 -7.91 -2.63
CA MET A 201 6.39 -8.12 -3.41
C MET A 201 5.63 -9.36 -2.92
N HIS A 202 4.31 -9.26 -2.83
CA HIS A 202 3.44 -10.42 -2.65
C HIS A 202 2.88 -10.88 -4.00
N ASP A 203 3.13 -12.15 -4.38
CA ASP A 203 2.67 -12.70 -5.68
C ASP A 203 1.15 -12.93 -5.71
N GLU A 204 0.54 -13.27 -4.56
CA GLU A 204 -0.91 -13.41 -4.37
C GLU A 204 -1.50 -12.35 -3.39
N PRO A 205 -1.45 -11.04 -3.73
CA PRO A 205 -1.73 -9.95 -2.79
C PRO A 205 -3.22 -9.78 -2.43
N TYR A 206 -4.10 -10.54 -3.09
CA TYR A 206 -5.55 -10.44 -2.90
C TYR A 206 -6.02 -11.52 -1.94
N SER A 207 -6.78 -11.12 -0.92
CA SER A 207 -7.40 -12.08 0.00
C SER A 207 -8.61 -12.78 -0.62
N THR A 208 -9.29 -12.14 -1.58
CA THR A 208 -10.48 -12.68 -2.23
C THR A 208 -10.56 -12.37 -3.72
N THR A 209 -11.32 -13.18 -4.48
CA THR A 209 -11.58 -12.92 -5.90
C THR A 209 -12.38 -11.64 -6.12
N HIS A 210 -13.20 -11.24 -5.14
CA HIS A 210 -13.91 -9.97 -5.18
C HIS A 210 -12.94 -8.78 -5.17
N ASP A 211 -11.95 -8.81 -4.28
CA ASP A 211 -10.93 -7.77 -4.18
C ASP A 211 -10.08 -7.65 -5.47
N LEU A 212 -9.66 -8.79 -6.03
CA LEU A 212 -8.99 -8.84 -7.34
C LEU A 212 -9.85 -8.23 -8.45
N GLU A 213 -11.15 -8.56 -8.50
CA GLU A 213 -12.07 -8.03 -9.52
C GLU A 213 -12.29 -6.51 -9.33
N ALA A 214 -12.35 -6.03 -8.08
CA ALA A 214 -12.47 -4.61 -7.77
C ALA A 214 -11.26 -3.82 -8.25
N HIS A 215 -10.04 -4.35 -8.08
CA HIS A 215 -8.81 -3.77 -8.61
C HIS A 215 -8.77 -3.77 -10.15
N CYS A 216 -9.08 -4.90 -10.78
CA CYS A 216 -9.17 -5.01 -12.24
C CYS A 216 -10.17 -4.00 -12.83
N ASN A 217 -11.36 -3.90 -12.23
CA ASN A 217 -12.39 -2.95 -12.68
C ASN A 217 -11.96 -1.50 -12.46
N SER A 218 -11.33 -1.19 -11.32
CA SER A 218 -10.83 0.15 -11.01
C SER A 218 -9.77 0.61 -12.00
N PHE A 219 -8.87 -0.29 -12.42
CA PHE A 219 -7.90 0.00 -13.49
C PHE A 219 -8.59 0.40 -14.80
N VAL A 220 -9.55 -0.41 -15.28
CA VAL A 220 -10.29 -0.11 -16.52
C VAL A 220 -11.06 1.21 -16.40
N GLN A 221 -11.68 1.45 -15.25
CA GLN A 221 -12.39 2.70 -14.96
C GLN A 221 -11.44 3.91 -15.01
N LEU A 222 -10.25 3.82 -14.43
CA LEU A 222 -9.23 4.88 -14.51
C LEU A 222 -8.81 5.13 -15.96
N CYS A 223 -8.44 4.09 -16.72
CA CYS A 223 -8.08 4.24 -18.14
C CYS A 223 -9.17 4.94 -18.97
N SER A 224 -10.44 4.74 -18.62
CA SER A 224 -11.57 5.35 -19.33
C SER A 224 -11.70 6.86 -19.11
N ILE A 225 -11.25 7.39 -17.96
CA ILE A 225 -11.39 8.81 -17.59
C ILE A 225 -10.06 9.58 -17.68
N MET A 226 -8.93 8.90 -17.51
CA MET A 226 -7.60 9.50 -17.39
C MET A 226 -7.23 10.40 -18.59
N PRO A 227 -6.51 11.53 -18.35
CA PRO A 227 -5.84 12.27 -19.39
C PRO A 227 -4.91 11.38 -20.24
N VAL A 228 -4.90 11.59 -21.56
CA VAL A 228 -4.11 10.77 -22.51
C VAL A 228 -2.62 10.76 -22.15
N SER A 229 -2.08 11.87 -21.65
CA SER A 229 -0.70 11.97 -21.22
C SER A 229 -0.34 10.97 -20.12
N LEU A 230 -1.28 10.66 -19.21
CA LEU A 230 -1.04 9.76 -18.07
C LEU A 230 -1.22 8.28 -18.44
N LEU A 231 -1.70 7.95 -19.64
CA LEU A 231 -1.91 6.56 -20.06
C LEU A 231 -0.60 5.77 -20.16
N ARG A 232 0.54 6.44 -20.35
CA ARG A 232 1.88 5.82 -20.30
C ARG A 232 2.23 5.23 -18.92
N SER A 233 1.60 5.76 -17.88
CA SER A 233 1.80 5.38 -16.47
C SER A 233 0.61 4.61 -15.90
N CYS A 234 -0.57 4.74 -16.52
CA CYS A 234 -1.77 3.98 -16.18
C CYS A 234 -1.76 2.61 -16.86
N THR A 235 -0.85 1.73 -16.43
CA THR A 235 -0.66 0.40 -17.02
C THR A 235 -0.92 -0.70 -16.00
N ILE A 236 -1.12 -1.94 -16.48
CA ILE A 236 -1.27 -3.08 -15.57
C ILE A 236 -0.02 -3.33 -14.75
N GLU A 237 1.17 -3.08 -15.27
CA GLU A 237 2.43 -3.30 -14.56
C GLU A 237 2.51 -2.42 -13.33
N VAL A 238 2.18 -1.13 -13.47
CA VAL A 238 2.15 -0.17 -12.36
C VAL A 238 1.08 -0.57 -11.34
N CYS A 239 -0.16 -0.82 -11.78
CA CYS A 239 -1.25 -1.17 -10.86
C CYS A 239 -1.01 -2.49 -10.11
N ARG A 240 -0.48 -3.51 -10.79
CA ARG A 240 -0.14 -4.80 -10.17
C ARG A 240 1.00 -4.65 -9.16
N ALA A 241 2.04 -3.90 -9.52
CA ALA A 241 3.15 -3.64 -8.60
C ALA A 241 2.70 -2.86 -7.35
N LEU A 242 1.78 -1.90 -7.50
CA LEU A 242 1.21 -1.18 -6.36
C LEU A 242 0.45 -2.10 -5.40
N ALA A 243 -0.35 -3.04 -5.93
CA ALA A 243 -1.08 -4.02 -5.12
C ALA A 243 -0.13 -5.01 -4.44
N ALA A 244 0.84 -5.54 -5.19
CA ALA A 244 1.86 -6.47 -4.68
C ALA A 244 2.73 -5.82 -3.58
N ALA A 245 3.09 -4.55 -3.73
CA ALA A 245 3.88 -3.82 -2.76
C ALA A 245 3.08 -3.47 -1.49
N SER A 246 1.83 -3.02 -1.60
CA SER A 246 1.07 -2.59 -0.40
C SER A 246 0.89 -3.70 0.63
N SER A 247 0.71 -4.94 0.18
CA SER A 247 0.37 -6.08 1.06
C SER A 247 1.39 -6.29 2.20
N HIS A 248 2.68 -6.03 1.96
CA HIS A 248 3.73 -6.23 2.97
C HIS A 248 4.46 -4.95 3.38
N ASN A 249 4.25 -3.82 2.68
CA ASN A 249 5.09 -2.62 2.84
C ASN A 249 4.29 -1.38 3.27
N ALA A 250 2.97 -1.48 3.40
CA ALA A 250 2.13 -0.33 3.72
C ALA A 250 2.23 0.08 5.20
N PHE A 251 2.23 1.38 5.43
CA PHE A 251 2.12 2.00 6.76
C PHE A 251 0.75 2.63 6.91
N GLY A 252 0.08 2.34 8.03
CA GLY A 252 -1.23 2.91 8.34
C GLY A 252 -1.18 4.41 8.61
N ILE A 253 -2.14 5.14 8.07
CA ILE A 253 -2.40 6.55 8.37
C ILE A 253 -3.38 6.58 9.53
N ARG A 254 -2.84 6.71 10.75
CA ARG A 254 -3.60 6.70 12.01
C ARG A 254 -3.64 8.06 12.69
N SER A 255 -4.66 8.27 13.54
CA SER A 255 -4.91 9.53 14.25
C SER A 255 -3.76 9.88 15.19
N GLY A 256 -3.13 8.87 15.81
CA GLY A 256 -2.04 9.01 16.78
C GLY A 256 -2.45 9.83 17.99
N GLY A 257 -2.75 9.19 19.12
CA GLY A 257 -3.11 9.88 20.36
C GLY A 257 -3.81 9.01 21.41
N GLU A 258 -4.02 9.58 22.61
CA GLU A 258 -4.62 8.89 23.77
C GLU A 258 -6.10 8.46 23.55
N ASP A 259 -6.80 9.10 22.60
CA ASP A 259 -8.24 8.91 22.36
C ASP A 259 -8.58 7.75 21.37
N GLY A 260 -7.59 6.92 21.01
CA GLY A 260 -7.77 5.77 20.10
C GLY A 260 -7.13 5.94 18.71
N GLU A 261 -6.82 4.80 18.09
CA GLU A 261 -6.09 4.69 16.83
C GLU A 261 -7.04 4.53 15.63
N GLU A 262 -7.70 5.62 15.23
CA GLU A 262 -8.54 5.64 14.02
C GLU A 262 -7.70 5.29 12.79
N TYR A 263 -8.13 4.29 12.03
CA TYR A 263 -7.42 3.83 10.83
C TYR A 263 -8.00 4.51 9.59
N MET A 264 -7.38 5.62 9.18
CA MET A 264 -7.94 6.52 8.16
C MET A 264 -7.51 6.21 6.74
N GLY A 265 -6.61 5.24 6.57
CA GLY A 265 -6.03 4.86 5.30
C GLY A 265 -4.62 4.32 5.46
N TYR A 266 -3.88 4.22 4.36
CA TYR A 266 -2.51 3.71 4.36
C TYR A 266 -1.68 4.31 3.22
N GLY A 267 -0.37 4.17 3.29
CA GLY A 267 0.55 4.52 2.21
C GLY A 267 1.80 3.65 2.17
N VAL A 268 2.44 3.59 1.01
CA VAL A 268 3.68 2.84 0.79
C VAL A 268 4.86 3.80 0.85
N TYR A 269 5.84 3.51 1.72
CA TYR A 269 6.98 4.38 2.01
C TYR A 269 8.28 3.61 1.78
N PRO A 270 8.83 3.58 0.55
CA PRO A 270 9.89 2.65 0.20
C PRO A 270 11.11 2.68 1.12
N SER A 271 11.55 3.88 1.53
CA SER A 271 12.69 4.02 2.45
C SER A 271 12.40 3.48 3.85
N ALA A 272 11.14 3.51 4.30
CA ALA A 272 10.73 3.03 5.61
C ALA A 272 10.44 1.51 5.63
N SER A 273 10.12 0.91 4.47
CA SER A 273 9.74 -0.50 4.37
C SER A 273 10.89 -1.50 4.56
N TYR A 274 12.10 -1.02 4.87
CA TYR A 274 13.27 -1.87 5.17
C TYR A 274 13.47 -2.14 6.67
N PHE A 275 12.72 -1.47 7.56
CA PHE A 275 12.77 -1.81 8.98
C PHE A 275 12.02 -3.12 9.22
N ASN A 276 12.72 -4.12 9.73
CA ASN A 276 12.10 -5.37 10.15
C ASN A 276 11.34 -5.24 11.48
N HIS A 277 10.56 -6.27 11.79
CA HIS A 277 9.81 -6.36 13.02
C HIS A 277 10.65 -6.90 14.19
N SER A 278 10.52 -6.29 15.37
CA SER A 278 10.84 -6.91 16.66
C SER A 278 9.70 -6.67 17.65
N CYS A 279 9.40 -7.66 18.49
CA CYS A 279 8.50 -7.49 19.65
C CYS A 279 9.12 -6.63 20.77
N HIS A 280 10.44 -6.45 20.75
CA HIS A 280 11.18 -5.49 21.57
C HIS A 280 11.95 -4.56 20.62
N PRO A 281 11.26 -3.61 19.97
CA PRO A 281 11.89 -2.76 18.98
C PRO A 281 12.84 -1.75 19.66
N ASN A 282 13.98 -1.51 19.02
CA ASN A 282 14.94 -0.48 19.42
C ASN A 282 14.76 0.83 18.63
N VAL A 283 13.80 0.88 17.70
CA VAL A 283 13.42 2.07 16.93
C VAL A 283 11.94 2.39 17.13
N ALA A 284 11.67 3.63 17.53
CA ALA A 284 10.34 4.22 17.53
C ALA A 284 10.10 5.01 16.24
N LYS A 285 8.81 5.16 15.89
CA LYS A 285 8.38 5.88 14.69
C LYS A 285 7.22 6.82 14.99
N GLN A 286 7.19 7.95 14.30
CA GLN A 286 6.08 8.91 14.36
C GLN A 286 5.86 9.52 13.00
N ARG A 287 4.59 9.67 12.63
CA ARG A 287 4.21 10.41 11.43
C ARG A 287 4.27 11.90 11.70
N VAL A 288 5.02 12.64 10.89
CA VAL A 288 5.12 14.10 10.92
C VAL A 288 4.60 14.61 9.58
N GLY A 289 3.35 15.06 9.54
CA GLY A 289 2.69 15.35 8.27
C GLY A 289 2.45 14.06 7.46
N ASN A 290 2.89 14.04 6.20
CA ASN A 290 2.80 12.87 5.33
C ASN A 290 4.11 12.07 5.24
N VAL A 291 5.05 12.26 6.16
CA VAL A 291 6.30 11.50 6.24
C VAL A 291 6.46 10.83 7.59
N TRP A 292 7.36 9.85 7.68
CA TRP A 292 7.71 9.16 8.92
C TRP A 292 9.08 9.60 9.43
N ARG A 293 9.18 9.84 10.74
CA ARG A 293 10.43 9.99 11.47
C ARG A 293 10.69 8.72 12.28
N PHE A 294 11.94 8.25 12.25
CA PHE A 294 12.42 7.09 13.00
C PHE A 294 13.60 7.48 13.88
N TRP A 295 13.56 7.09 15.16
CA TRP A 295 14.65 7.34 16.11
C TRP A 295 14.89 6.14 17.02
N VAL A 296 16.13 5.96 17.47
CA VAL A 296 16.48 4.89 18.41
C VAL A 296 15.97 5.21 19.82
N THR A 297 15.40 4.22 20.51
CA THR A 297 14.83 4.40 21.86
C THR A 297 15.80 4.05 22.99
N GLU A 298 16.96 3.53 22.62
CA GLU A 298 18.07 3.13 23.48
C GLU A 298 19.40 3.31 22.74
N ASP A 299 20.52 3.16 23.45
CA ASP A 299 21.83 3.17 22.81
C ASP A 299 21.98 1.89 21.97
N VAL A 300 22.36 2.04 20.70
CA VAL A 300 22.51 0.94 19.74
C VAL A 300 23.98 0.75 19.40
N ARG A 301 24.45 -0.50 19.33
CA ARG A 301 25.83 -0.81 18.96
C ARG A 301 25.99 -0.89 17.44
N GLN A 302 27.21 -0.67 16.99
CA GLN A 302 27.56 -0.98 15.60
C GLN A 302 27.25 -2.45 15.28
N GLY A 303 26.55 -2.68 14.17
CA GLY A 303 26.17 -4.01 13.70
C GLY A 303 24.82 -4.51 14.21
N ASP A 304 24.20 -3.84 15.18
CA ASP A 304 22.85 -4.18 15.62
C ASP A 304 21.83 -3.89 14.51
N GLU A 305 20.80 -4.73 14.45
CA GLU A 305 19.65 -4.48 13.57
C GLU A 305 18.72 -3.43 14.18
N LEU A 306 18.28 -2.48 13.36
CA LEU A 306 17.29 -1.49 13.70
C LEU A 306 15.90 -2.02 13.36
N CYS A 307 15.07 -2.23 14.37
CA CYS A 307 13.75 -2.87 14.24
C CYS A 307 12.64 -1.99 14.80
N ILE A 308 11.48 -2.02 14.13
CA ILE A 308 10.25 -1.35 14.57
C ILE A 308 9.20 -2.38 15.02
N SER A 309 8.15 -1.93 15.70
CA SER A 309 6.94 -2.73 15.88
C SER A 309 6.04 -2.64 14.62
N TYR A 310 5.55 -3.80 14.18
CA TYR A 310 4.51 -3.91 13.15
C TYR A 310 3.10 -3.93 13.77
N LEU A 311 2.99 -4.35 15.03
CA LEU A 311 1.72 -4.46 15.75
C LEU A 311 1.33 -3.16 16.48
N GLY A 312 2.14 -2.10 16.37
CA GLY A 312 1.78 -0.79 16.89
C GLY A 312 1.69 -0.70 18.42
N GLY A 313 2.35 -1.62 19.15
CA GLY A 313 2.31 -1.66 20.61
C GLY A 313 1.30 -2.68 21.18
N ASP A 314 0.48 -3.31 20.34
CA ASP A 314 -0.44 -4.39 20.73
C ASP A 314 0.31 -5.61 21.28
N GLU A 315 1.64 -5.70 21.09
CA GLU A 315 2.48 -6.75 21.65
C GLU A 315 2.27 -6.98 23.15
N LYS A 316 1.96 -5.90 23.89
CA LYS A 316 1.75 -5.91 25.34
C LYS A 316 0.48 -6.65 25.77
N ASP A 317 -0.53 -6.67 24.89
CA ASP A 317 -1.86 -7.25 25.14
C ASP A 317 -2.01 -8.64 24.50
N LEU A 318 -1.03 -9.06 23.70
CA LEU A 318 -1.02 -10.33 22.97
C LEU A 318 0.02 -11.29 23.54
N ASN A 319 -0.35 -12.55 23.75
CA ASN A 319 0.63 -13.60 24.05
C ASN A 319 1.45 -14.02 22.81
N VAL A 320 2.53 -14.77 22.99
CA VAL A 320 3.45 -15.20 21.91
C VAL A 320 2.70 -15.90 20.76
N ARG A 321 1.72 -16.76 21.07
CA ARG A 321 0.95 -17.50 20.06
C ARG A 321 0.09 -16.55 19.24
N GLN A 322 -0.56 -15.58 19.88
CA GLN A 322 -1.36 -14.56 19.21
C GLN A 322 -0.49 -13.66 18.32
N ARG A 323 0.66 -13.20 18.83
CA ARG A 323 1.62 -12.41 18.03
C ARG A 323 2.08 -13.18 16.80
N ARG A 324 2.49 -14.45 16.96
CA ARG A 324 2.88 -15.31 15.83
C ARG A 324 1.75 -15.52 14.82
N GLY A 325 0.53 -15.78 15.30
CA GLY A 325 -0.63 -15.95 14.43
C GLY A 325 -0.93 -14.70 13.60
N HIS A 326 -0.95 -13.53 14.24
CA HIS A 326 -1.21 -12.26 13.57
C HIS A 326 -0.10 -11.89 12.59
N LEU A 327 1.17 -12.10 12.96
CA LEU A 327 2.31 -11.86 12.07
C LEU A 327 2.28 -12.78 10.84
N GLN A 328 1.94 -14.05 11.04
CA GLN A 328 1.82 -15.03 9.95
C GLN A 328 0.64 -14.71 9.02
N GLU A 329 -0.50 -14.30 9.58
CA GLU A 329 -1.70 -13.97 8.82
C GLU A 329 -1.51 -12.73 7.95
N VAL A 330 -0.88 -11.68 8.49
CA VAL A 330 -0.79 -10.38 7.84
C VAL A 330 0.50 -10.19 7.03
N TRP A 331 1.64 -10.71 7.52
CA TRP A 331 2.96 -10.53 6.88
C TRP A 331 3.65 -11.83 6.46
N GLY A 332 3.01 -12.99 6.65
CA GLY A 332 3.50 -14.27 6.12
C GLY A 332 4.74 -14.84 6.80
N PHE A 333 5.16 -14.35 7.98
CA PHE A 333 6.31 -14.86 8.72
C PHE A 333 6.01 -15.23 10.18
N VAL A 334 6.81 -16.14 10.73
CA VAL A 334 6.78 -16.53 12.15
C VAL A 334 7.98 -15.95 12.88
N LEU A 335 7.74 -15.28 14.01
CA LEU A 335 8.80 -14.78 14.87
C LEU A 335 9.56 -15.93 15.57
N HIS A 336 10.86 -16.03 15.30
CA HIS A 336 11.79 -16.86 16.04
C HIS A 336 12.48 -16.01 17.12
N HIS A 337 12.30 -16.39 18.40
CA HIS A 337 12.87 -15.66 19.52
C HIS A 337 13.70 -16.63 20.37
N PRO A 338 15.02 -16.40 20.53
CA PRO A 338 15.92 -17.40 21.14
C PRO A 338 15.60 -17.73 22.60
N VAL A 339 14.92 -16.83 23.34
CA VAL A 339 14.53 -17.07 24.75
C VAL A 339 13.36 -18.07 24.91
N PHE A 340 12.56 -18.32 23.87
CA PHE A 340 11.36 -19.17 23.98
C PHE A 340 11.51 -20.57 23.34
N ASP A 341 12.64 -20.85 22.69
CA ASP A 341 12.86 -22.13 21.97
C ASP A 341 13.32 -23.29 22.87
N LEU A 342 13.52 -23.07 24.18
CA LEU A 342 13.86 -24.15 25.11
C LEU A 342 12.66 -25.05 25.47
N ASP A 343 11.42 -24.56 25.36
CA ASP A 343 10.20 -25.34 25.65
C ASP A 343 9.39 -25.77 24.40
N ALA A 344 9.74 -25.25 23.22
CA ALA A 344 9.01 -25.53 21.98
C ALA A 344 9.26 -26.94 21.40
N SER A 345 10.34 -27.60 21.80
CA SER A 345 10.70 -28.95 21.32
C SER A 345 9.71 -30.04 21.74
N LYS A 346 8.85 -29.80 22.74
CA LYS A 346 7.74 -30.71 23.10
C LYS A 346 6.41 -30.39 22.41
N ALA A 347 6.14 -29.12 22.08
CA ALA A 347 4.86 -28.71 21.51
C ALA A 347 4.76 -28.93 19.99
N ILE A 348 5.90 -29.03 19.29
CA ILE A 348 5.95 -29.31 17.84
C ILE A 348 5.58 -30.77 17.54
N ALA A 349 5.77 -31.71 18.48
CA ALA A 349 5.50 -33.14 18.26
C ALA A 349 4.00 -33.48 18.11
N ASP A 350 3.11 -32.66 18.67
CA ASP A 350 1.66 -32.93 18.72
C ASP A 350 0.84 -32.11 17.70
N TRP A 351 1.48 -31.33 16.83
CA TRP A 351 0.79 -30.50 15.85
C TRP A 351 0.80 -31.12 14.45
N GLN A 352 -0.34 -31.65 14.00
CA GLN A 352 -0.55 -32.06 12.60
C GLN A 352 -1.06 -30.88 11.76
N TRP A 353 -0.22 -30.43 10.84
CA TRP A 353 -0.53 -29.45 9.79
C TRP A 353 -1.46 -30.04 8.73
N SER A 354 -2.53 -29.32 8.38
CA SER A 354 -3.51 -29.71 7.33
C SER A 354 -3.43 -28.87 6.05
N GLY A 355 -2.38 -28.04 5.90
CA GLY A 355 -2.11 -27.29 4.67
C GLY A 355 -1.17 -28.03 3.71
N PRO A 356 -0.94 -27.49 2.49
CA PRO A 356 0.08 -28.03 1.59
C PRO A 356 1.46 -27.97 2.26
N PRO A 357 2.36 -28.93 1.98
CA PRO A 357 3.67 -29.00 2.62
C PRO A 357 4.46 -27.71 2.36
N VAL A 358 4.98 -27.11 3.43
CA VAL A 358 6.00 -26.07 3.35
C VAL A 358 7.17 -26.68 2.58
N ARG A 359 7.57 -26.08 1.46
CA ARG A 359 8.77 -26.50 0.76
C ARG A 359 9.97 -26.18 1.66
N GLU A 360 10.46 -27.19 2.37
CA GLU A 360 11.80 -27.18 2.92
C GLU A 360 12.77 -27.00 1.76
N ALA A 361 13.53 -25.90 1.77
CA ALA A 361 14.68 -25.76 0.91
C ALA A 361 15.74 -26.76 1.39
N ALA A 362 15.69 -27.98 0.87
CA ALA A 362 16.73 -28.97 1.07
C ALA A 362 18.04 -28.42 0.51
N MET A 363 19.03 -28.28 1.39
CA MET A 363 20.42 -28.07 1.02
C MET A 363 20.89 -29.29 0.24
N SER A 364 21.15 -29.14 -1.06
CA SER A 364 22.02 -30.08 -1.78
C SER A 364 23.46 -29.67 -1.55
N THR A 365 24.23 -30.61 -1.01
CA THR A 365 25.68 -30.63 -0.79
C THR A 365 26.51 -30.16 -1.97
#